data_AF-A0A060SSX9-F1
#
_entry.id   AF-A0A060SSX9-F1
#
_cell.length_a   1.000
_cell.length_b   1.000
_cell.length_c   1.000
_cell.angle_alpha   90.00
_cell.angle_beta   90.00
_cell.angle_gamma   90.00
#
_symmetry.space_group_name_H-M   'P 1'
#
loop_
_entity.id
_entity.type
_entity.pdbx_description
1 polymer ?
#
loop_
_entity_poly.entity_id
_entity_poly.type
_entity_poly.pdbx_seq_one_letter_code
_entity_poly.pdbx_strand_id
1 'polypeptide(L)'
;MKFTAAFTALAAFAVTKVSAGASIVREYDVLGATDQAALHTCLDNYRTANWDGIDCGGRGWFKGSSAYQNPMNCFDACAGLLAQAIDRGASDVQCNDYEGFAECWMGFH
;
A
#
# COMPACT_ATOMS: atom_id res chain seq x y z
N MET A 1 -38.66 -7.38 -32.46
CA MET A 1 -37.19 -7.33 -32.55
C MET A 1 -36.66 -7.00 -31.16
N LYS A 2 -35.70 -7.79 -30.66
CA LYS A 2 -35.16 -7.73 -29.30
C LYS A 2 -34.22 -6.53 -29.16
N PHE A 3 -34.44 -5.66 -28.18
CA PHE A 3 -33.47 -4.62 -27.80
C PHE A 3 -32.57 -5.18 -26.71
N THR A 4 -31.34 -5.52 -27.09
CA THR A 4 -30.29 -5.99 -26.19
C THR A 4 -29.78 -4.80 -25.37
N ALA A 5 -29.94 -4.87 -24.05
CA ALA A 5 -29.34 -3.94 -23.11
C ALA A 5 -27.82 -4.12 -23.10
N ALA A 6 -27.06 -3.05 -23.28
CA ALA A 6 -25.63 -3.02 -23.00
C ALA A 6 -25.42 -2.25 -21.69
N PHE A 7 -25.21 -2.99 -20.60
CA PHE A 7 -24.73 -2.46 -19.34
C PHE A 7 -23.22 -2.29 -19.44
N THR A 8 -22.75 -1.10 -19.83
CA THR A 8 -21.36 -0.71 -19.62
C THR A 8 -21.18 -0.38 -18.14
N ALA A 9 -20.78 -1.39 -17.36
CA ALA A 9 -20.27 -1.19 -16.02
C ALA A 9 -18.95 -0.42 -16.13
N LEU A 10 -18.96 0.89 -15.85
CA LEU A 10 -17.75 1.62 -15.53
C LEU A 10 -17.26 1.05 -14.19
N ALA A 11 -16.18 0.27 -14.24
CA ALA A 11 -15.38 0.02 -13.04
C ALA A 11 -14.86 1.38 -12.57
N ALA A 12 -15.50 1.93 -11.54
CA ALA A 12 -14.98 3.07 -10.82
C ALA A 12 -13.71 2.60 -10.13
N PHE A 13 -12.56 2.85 -10.76
CA PHE A 13 -11.29 2.80 -10.05
C PHE A 13 -11.40 3.84 -8.94
N ALA A 14 -11.56 3.36 -7.71
CA ALA A 14 -11.43 4.19 -6.53
C ALA A 14 -9.98 4.68 -6.50
N VAL A 15 -9.74 5.84 -7.12
CA VAL A 15 -8.53 6.61 -6.88
C VAL A 15 -8.68 7.12 -5.45
N THR A 16 -8.29 6.28 -4.50
CA THR A 16 -8.03 6.71 -3.13
C THR A 16 -7.06 7.87 -3.24
N LYS A 17 -7.48 9.02 -2.71
CA LYS A 17 -6.71 10.25 -2.69
C LYS A 17 -5.41 9.94 -1.95
N VAL A 18 -4.35 9.61 -2.67
CA VAL A 18 -2.99 9.68 -2.15
C VAL A 18 -2.84 11.10 -1.64
N SER A 19 -2.56 11.27 -0.34
CA SER A 19 -2.34 12.60 0.23
C SER A 19 -1.28 13.29 -0.63
N ALA A 20 -1.39 14.60 -0.85
CA ALA A 20 -0.47 15.31 -1.73
C ALA A 20 1.01 15.29 -1.24
N GLY A 21 1.28 14.70 -0.07
CA GLY A 21 2.61 14.54 0.53
C GLY A 21 3.19 13.12 0.48
N ALA A 22 2.39 12.09 0.14
CA ALA A 22 2.87 10.71 0.14
C ALA A 22 3.58 10.31 -1.15
N SER A 23 4.70 9.61 -1.03
CA SER A 23 5.46 9.10 -2.17
C SER A 23 6.22 7.81 -1.84
N ILE A 24 6.44 6.99 -2.87
CA ILE A 24 7.37 5.86 -2.79
C ILE A 24 8.79 6.43 -2.78
N VAL A 25 9.52 6.17 -1.70
CA VAL A 25 10.92 6.62 -1.52
C VAL A 25 11.92 5.50 -1.80
N ARG A 26 11.45 4.26 -1.87
CA ARG A 26 12.23 3.07 -2.21
C ARG A 26 11.31 2.05 -2.90
N GLU A 27 11.77 1.49 -4.01
CA GLU A 27 11.13 0.36 -4.69
C GLU A 27 12.21 -0.42 -5.43
N TYR A 28 12.24 -1.74 -5.23
CA TYR A 28 13.14 -2.65 -5.95
C TYR A 28 12.37 -3.83 -6.53
N ASP A 29 12.60 -4.12 -7.81
CA ASP A 29 12.02 -5.26 -8.51
C ASP A 29 12.91 -6.52 -8.39
N VAL A 30 12.27 -7.68 -8.59
CA VAL A 30 12.55 -8.98 -7.96
C VAL A 30 13.94 -9.62 -8.04
N LEU A 31 14.33 -10.25 -6.91
CA LEU A 31 14.90 -11.60 -6.81
C LEU A 31 14.01 -12.50 -5.90
N GLY A 32 13.48 -13.63 -6.41
CA GLY A 32 12.71 -14.63 -5.65
C GLY A 32 11.20 -14.74 -5.96
N ALA A 33 10.53 -15.80 -5.51
CA ALA A 33 9.07 -15.95 -5.65
C ALA A 33 8.37 -15.26 -4.46
N THR A 34 7.39 -14.39 -4.74
CA THR A 34 6.64 -13.65 -3.71
C THR A 34 5.15 -13.96 -3.82
N ASP A 35 4.48 -14.18 -2.69
CA ASP A 35 3.03 -14.37 -2.66
C ASP A 35 2.33 -13.01 -2.60
N GLN A 36 1.99 -12.46 -3.77
CA GLN A 36 1.32 -11.16 -3.90
C GLN A 36 -0.04 -11.13 -3.17
N ALA A 37 -0.77 -12.24 -3.09
CA ALA A 37 -2.05 -12.29 -2.40
C ALA A 37 -1.86 -12.18 -0.88
N ALA A 38 -0.84 -12.86 -0.34
CA ALA A 38 -0.46 -12.70 1.06
C ALA A 38 0.02 -11.28 1.38
N LEU A 39 0.78 -10.64 0.47
CA LEU A 39 1.21 -9.25 0.64
C LEU A 39 0.02 -8.27 0.68
N HIS A 40 -0.93 -8.39 -0.26
CA HIS A 40 -2.16 -7.58 -0.25
C HIS A 40 -3.00 -7.80 1.01
N THR A 41 -3.12 -9.06 1.45
CA THR A 41 -3.84 -9.38 2.70
C THR A 41 -3.20 -8.71 3.91
N CYS A 42 -1.87 -8.66 3.97
CA CYS A 42 -1.17 -7.98 5.06
C CYS A 42 -1.28 -6.47 4.97
N LEU A 43 -1.26 -5.91 3.76
CA LEU A 43 -1.52 -4.50 3.53
C LEU A 43 -2.93 -4.11 4.04
N ASP A 44 -3.98 -4.86 3.70
CA ASP A 44 -5.35 -4.56 4.17
C ASP A 44 -5.48 -4.59 5.70
N ASN A 45 -4.79 -5.54 6.35
CA ASN A 45 -4.81 -5.66 7.81
C ASN A 45 -3.87 -4.65 8.52
N TYR A 46 -2.96 -4.01 7.78
CA TYR A 46 -1.99 -3.04 8.30
C TYR A 46 -2.65 -1.82 8.94
N ARG A 47 -3.86 -1.51 8.50
CA ARG A 47 -4.67 -0.42 9.02
C ARG A 47 -5.05 -0.64 10.49
N THR A 48 -5.34 -1.87 10.88
CA THR A 48 -5.99 -2.19 12.17
C THR A 48 -5.07 -2.87 13.17
N ALA A 49 -3.85 -3.26 12.78
CA ALA A 49 -2.89 -3.94 13.64
C ALA A 49 -1.47 -3.36 13.52
N ASN A 50 -0.60 -3.69 14.49
CA ASN A 50 0.82 -3.40 14.41
C ASN A 50 1.53 -4.60 13.78
N TRP A 51 2.12 -4.39 12.62
CA TRP A 51 2.74 -5.42 11.79
C TRP A 51 4.26 -5.27 11.70
N ASP A 52 4.84 -4.38 12.52
CA ASP A 52 6.28 -4.24 12.62
C ASP A 52 6.93 -5.58 13.00
N GLY A 53 7.76 -6.10 12.10
CA GLY A 53 8.44 -7.39 12.26
C GLY A 53 7.61 -8.64 11.90
N ILE A 54 6.46 -8.49 11.24
CA ILE A 54 5.67 -9.64 10.74
C ILE A 54 6.12 -10.03 9.33
N ASP A 55 6.22 -11.33 9.05
CA ASP A 55 6.47 -11.87 7.70
C ASP A 55 5.15 -12.23 7.01
N CYS A 56 4.94 -11.70 5.81
CA CYS A 56 3.86 -12.09 4.92
C CYS A 56 4.37 -12.34 3.51
N GLY A 57 3.96 -13.47 2.93
CA GLY A 57 4.35 -13.83 1.56
C GLY A 57 5.87 -13.93 1.35
N GLY A 58 6.62 -14.16 2.44
CA GLY A 58 8.09 -14.21 2.44
C GLY A 58 8.77 -12.85 2.54
N ARG A 59 8.05 -11.81 2.98
CA ARG A 59 8.55 -10.45 3.14
C ARG A 59 8.31 -9.95 4.54
N GLY A 60 9.33 -9.38 5.16
CA GLY A 60 9.20 -8.71 6.45
C GLY A 60 8.54 -7.35 6.27
N TRP A 61 7.59 -7.02 7.13
CA TRP A 61 6.86 -5.75 7.10
C TRP A 61 7.27 -4.83 8.24
N PHE A 62 7.22 -3.52 7.99
CA PHE A 62 7.59 -2.51 8.98
C PHE A 62 6.72 -1.25 8.91
N LYS A 63 6.36 -0.74 10.10
CA LYS A 63 5.56 0.47 10.30
C LYS A 63 6.35 1.36 11.22
N GLY A 64 6.51 2.62 10.87
CA GLY A 64 6.95 3.57 11.86
C GLY A 64 6.53 4.98 11.54
N SER A 65 6.71 5.83 12.53
CA SER A 65 6.49 7.25 12.39
C SER A 65 7.39 8.03 13.33
N SER A 66 7.75 9.23 12.91
CA SER A 66 8.38 10.25 13.73
C SER A 66 7.39 11.40 13.89
N ALA A 67 7.13 11.83 15.12
CA ALA A 67 6.26 12.96 15.47
C ALA A 67 4.78 12.92 14.95
N TYR A 68 4.35 11.85 14.29
CA TYR A 68 2.98 11.71 13.77
C TYR A 68 2.00 11.45 14.91
N GLN A 69 1.06 12.37 15.11
CA GLN A 69 0.05 12.24 16.16
C GLN A 69 -0.93 11.08 15.90
N ASN A 70 -1.04 10.61 14.66
CA ASN A 70 -1.94 9.52 14.29
C ASN A 70 -1.40 8.69 13.10
N PRO A 71 -0.99 7.43 13.31
CA PRO A 71 -0.45 6.55 12.26
C PRO A 71 -1.49 6.10 11.19
N MET A 72 -2.76 6.46 11.34
CA MET A 72 -3.82 6.11 10.38
C MET A 72 -3.75 6.90 9.07
N ASN A 73 -3.31 8.16 9.10
CA ASN A 73 -3.19 8.98 7.89
C ASN A 73 -2.20 8.37 6.90
N CYS A 74 -1.12 7.79 7.41
CA CYS A 74 -0.09 7.14 6.62
C CYS A 74 -0.62 5.92 5.88
N PHE A 75 -1.44 5.10 6.54
CA PHE A 75 -2.10 4.00 5.85
C PHE A 75 -2.97 4.54 4.71
N ASP A 76 -3.83 5.51 5.02
CA ASP A 76 -4.76 6.08 4.04
C ASP A 76 -4.02 6.73 2.86
N ALA A 77 -2.83 7.28 3.07
CA ALA A 77 -2.01 7.91 2.05
C ALA A 77 -1.14 6.93 1.24
N CYS A 78 -0.47 5.99 1.91
CA CYS A 78 0.55 5.13 1.31
C CYS A 78 0.02 3.76 0.83
N ALA A 79 -1.09 3.26 1.37
CA ALA A 79 -1.57 1.91 1.04
C ALA A 79 -1.87 1.75 -0.47
N GLY A 80 -2.44 2.77 -1.11
CA GLY A 80 -2.69 2.74 -2.55
C GLY A 80 -1.42 2.65 -3.40
N LEU A 81 -0.34 3.30 -2.97
CA LEU A 81 0.95 3.25 -3.67
C LEU A 81 1.64 1.89 -3.48
N LEU A 82 1.58 1.34 -2.26
CA LEU A 82 2.10 0.01 -1.95
C LEU A 82 1.36 -1.10 -2.68
N ALA A 83 0.03 -1.05 -2.74
CA ALA A 83 -0.76 -2.00 -3.51
C ALA A 83 -0.32 -2.04 -4.98
N GLN A 84 -0.11 -0.87 -5.60
CA GLN A 84 0.37 -0.79 -6.97
C GLN A 84 1.78 -1.36 -7.14
N ALA A 85 2.67 -1.16 -6.16
CA ALA A 85 4.02 -1.71 -6.21
C ALA A 85 4.01 -3.25 -6.04
N ILE A 86 3.15 -3.79 -5.16
CA ILE A 86 2.93 -5.23 -5.02
C ILE A 86 2.44 -5.83 -6.34
N ASP A 87 1.49 -5.18 -7.00
CA ASP A 87 0.95 -5.60 -8.30
C ASP A 87 2.02 -5.60 -9.41
N ARG A 88 2.96 -4.65 -9.36
CA ARG A 88 4.14 -4.62 -10.24
C ARG A 88 5.16 -5.70 -9.93
N GLY A 89 5.04 -6.35 -8.77
CA GLY A 89 5.96 -7.39 -8.32
C GLY A 89 7.15 -6.85 -7.54
N ALA A 90 7.07 -5.66 -6.95
CA ALA A 90 8.15 -5.15 -6.12
C ALA A 90 8.49 -6.12 -4.97
N SER A 91 9.79 -6.23 -4.67
CA SER A 91 10.33 -7.07 -3.59
C SER A 91 10.62 -6.32 -2.31
N ASP A 92 10.95 -5.03 -2.43
CA ASP A 92 11.09 -4.10 -1.31
C ASP A 92 10.43 -2.79 -1.73
N VAL A 93 9.60 -2.25 -0.85
CA VAL A 93 8.94 -0.95 -1.07
C VAL A 93 8.90 -0.19 0.24
N GLN A 94 9.20 1.10 0.19
CA GLN A 94 8.95 2.04 1.28
C GLN A 94 8.17 3.24 0.74
N CYS A 95 7.04 3.53 1.37
CA CYS A 95 6.32 4.78 1.19
C CYS A 95 6.53 5.69 2.40
N ASN A 96 6.59 7.00 2.15
CA ASN A 96 6.65 8.02 3.18
C ASN A 96 5.58 9.09 2.93
N ASP A 97 4.88 9.52 3.98
CA ASP A 97 4.01 10.70 3.98
C ASP A 97 4.52 11.74 5.00
N TYR A 98 4.85 12.94 4.52
CA TYR A 98 5.38 14.04 5.33
C TYR A 98 4.29 15.11 5.55
N GLU A 99 3.74 15.16 6.76
CA GLU A 99 2.72 16.15 7.14
C GLU A 99 3.20 16.95 8.36
N GLY A 100 3.41 18.25 8.22
CA GLY A 100 3.56 19.17 9.37
C GLY A 100 4.71 18.86 10.35
N PHE A 101 5.87 18.40 9.86
CA PHE A 101 7.04 17.94 10.64
C PHE A 101 6.92 16.55 11.28
N ALA A 102 5.90 15.78 10.89
CA ALA A 102 5.77 14.37 11.19
C ALA A 102 6.01 13.52 9.95
N GLU A 103 6.88 12.53 10.06
CA GLU A 103 7.12 11.54 9.01
C GLU A 103 6.49 10.22 9.40
N CYS A 104 6.11 9.44 8.40
CA CYS A 104 5.80 8.05 8.63
C CYS A 104 6.28 7.20 7.48
N TRP A 105 6.58 5.96 7.78
CA TRP A 105 7.06 5.02 6.81
C TRP A 105 6.32 3.71 6.95
N MET A 106 5.94 3.15 5.81
CA MET A 106 5.42 1.80 5.72
C MET A 106 6.02 1.09 4.52
N GLY A 107 6.30 -0.19 4.70
CA GLY A 107 6.97 -0.96 3.67
C GLY A 107 7.12 -2.43 4.01
N PHE A 108 7.72 -3.14 3.06
CA PHE A 108 8.13 -4.52 3.18
C PHE A 108 9.47 -4.74 2.48
N HIS A 109 10.18 -5.81 2.84
CA HIS A 109 11.46 -6.20 2.22
C HIS A 109 11.64 -7.73 2.20
#